data_AF-A0A437LXQ6-F1
#
_entry.id   AF-A0A437LXQ6-F1
#
_cell.length_a   1.000
_cell.length_b   1.000
_cell.length_c   1.000
_cell.angle_alpha   90.00
_cell.angle_beta   90.00
_cell.angle_gamma   90.00
#
_symmetry.space_group_name_H-M   'P 1'
#
loop_
_entity.id
_entity.type
_entity.pdbx_description
1 polymer ?
#
loop_
_entity_poly.entity_id
_entity_poly.type
_entity_poly.pdbx_seq_one_letter_code
_entity_poly.pdbx_strand_id
1 'polypeptide(L)' 'MGLSEAEWAVIAPLLPSERGRGCRPAGDNRPYFEGMWMARTGSQWRHLPDDYGNWKGVFWRYRRWGATGVFDALL' A
#
# COMPACT_ATOMS: atom_id res chain seq x y z
N MET A 1 -13.23 1.93 6.97
CA MET A 1 -13.59 2.35 5.59
C MET A 1 -12.40 1.97 4.71
N GLY A 2 -12.35 0.70 4.32
CA GLY A 2 -11.26 0.14 3.51
C GLY A 2 -11.79 -0.23 2.12
N LEU A 3 -10.89 -0.66 1.24
CA LEU A 3 -11.27 -1.12 -0.10
C LEU A 3 -12.24 -2.30 0.00
N SER A 4 -13.27 -2.32 -0.85
CA SER A 4 -14.10 -3.50 -1.03
C SER A 4 -13.26 -4.65 -1.61
N GLU A 5 -13.70 -5.89 -1.39
CA GLU A 5 -13.00 -7.06 -1.96
C GLU A 5 -12.96 -7.03 -3.49
N ALA A 6 -14.00 -6.48 -4.13
CA ALA A 6 -14.07 -6.34 -5.57
C ALA A 6 -13.00 -5.37 -6.10
N GLU A 7 -12.84 -4.20 -5.45
CA GLU A 7 -11.78 -3.25 -5.79
C GLU A 7 -10.40 -3.85 -5.50
N TRP A 8 -10.25 -4.56 -4.37
CA TRP A 8 -8.99 -5.18 -4.01
C TRP A 8 -8.59 -6.27 -5.00
N ALA A 9 -9.54 -7.07 -5.51
CA ALA A 9 -9.27 -8.11 -6.50
C ALA A 9 -8.70 -7.54 -7.82
N VAL A 10 -9.05 -6.30 -8.18
CA VAL A 10 -8.51 -5.62 -9.36
C VAL A 10 -7.10 -5.09 -9.08
N ILE A 11 -6.86 -4.55 -7.88
CA ILE A 11 -5.60 -3.87 -7.53
C ILE A 11 -4.51 -4.85 -7.13
N ALA A 12 -4.84 -5.88 -6.33
CA ALA A 12 -3.90 -6.88 -5.82
C ALA A 12 -2.94 -7.46 -6.88
N PRO A 13 -3.38 -7.86 -8.10
CA PRO A 13 -2.48 -8.40 -9.12
C PRO A 13 -1.57 -7.35 -9.76
N LEU A 14 -1.93 -6.06 -9.71
CA LEU A 14 -1.12 -4.96 -10.25
C LEU A 14 0.00 -4.55 -9.28
N LEU A 15 -0.15 -4.89 -7.99
CA LEU A 15 0.87 -4.61 -7.01
C LEU A 15 2.01 -5.61 -7.15
N PRO A 16 3.28 -5.15 -7.17
CA PRO A 16 4.41 -6.04 -7.20
C PRO A 16 4.37 -6.92 -5.95
N SER A 17 4.46 -8.23 -6.15
CA SER A 17 4.54 -9.20 -5.06
C SER A 17 5.63 -8.78 -4.09
N GLU A 18 5.30 -8.63 -2.80
CA GLU A 18 6.30 -8.25 -1.83
C GLU A 18 7.28 -9.42 -1.66
N ARG A 19 8.44 -9.36 -2.32
CA ARG A 19 9.50 -10.33 -2.05
C ARG A 19 10.02 -10.03 -0.65
N GLY A 20 9.68 -10.91 0.30
CA GLY A 20 10.29 -10.94 1.62
C GLY A 20 11.82 -10.83 1.49
N ARG A 21 12.44 -9.98 2.32
CA ARG A 21 13.90 -9.85 2.36
C ARG A 21 14.43 -10.66 3.53
N GLY A 22 15.18 -11.72 3.23
CA GLY A 22 15.79 -12.59 4.25
C GLY A 22 14.74 -13.15 5.20
N CYS A 23 14.87 -12.84 6.49
CA CYS A 23 13.97 -13.32 7.55
C CYS A 23 12.62 -12.59 7.65
N ARG A 24 12.34 -11.60 6.80
CA ARG A 24 11.05 -10.90 6.80
C ARG A 24 10.10 -11.54 5.78
N PRO A 25 9.01 -12.20 6.21
CA PRO A 25 8.02 -12.75 5.30
C PRO A 25 7.40 -11.66 4.43
N ALA A 26 6.92 -12.05 3.25
CA ALA A 26 6.10 -11.19 2.39
C ALA A 26 4.89 -10.71 3.21
N GLY A 27 4.77 -9.40 3.42
CA GLY A 27 3.61 -8.84 4.11
C GLY A 27 2.43 -8.76 3.16
N ASP A 28 1.23 -8.78 3.71
CA ASP A 28 0.03 -8.44 2.94
C ASP A 28 0.15 -6.99 2.45
N ASN A 29 -0.10 -6.77 1.16
CA ASN A 29 -0.06 -5.44 0.54
C ASN A 29 -1.33 -4.62 0.83
N ARG A 30 -2.43 -5.26 1.25
CA ARG A 30 -3.72 -4.62 1.50
C ARG A 30 -3.67 -3.47 2.51
N PRO A 31 -3.19 -3.66 3.76
CA PRO A 31 -3.16 -2.59 4.76
C PRO A 31 -2.30 -1.40 4.31
N TYR A 32 -1.23 -1.65 3.55
CA TYR A 32 -0.39 -0.57 3.01
C TYR A 32 -1.11 0.23 1.92
N PHE A 33 -1.83 -0.44 1.04
CA PHE A 33 -2.59 0.23 -0.01
C PHE A 33 -3.76 1.04 0.58
N GLU A 34 -4.50 0.48 1.53
CA GLU A 34 -5.58 1.19 2.23
C GLU A 34 -5.07 2.40 3.01
N GLY A 35 -3.94 2.26 3.72
CA GLY A 35 -3.31 3.38 4.42
C GLY A 35 -2.87 4.50 3.46
N MET A 36 -2.33 4.14 2.31
CA MET A 36 -2.00 5.11 1.25
C MET A 36 -3.24 5.80 0.67
N TRP A 37 -4.32 5.05 0.44
CA TRP A 37 -5.58 5.61 -0.07
C TRP A 37 -6.16 6.65 0.89
N MET A 38 -6.18 6.31 2.19
CA MET A 38 -6.58 7.23 3.26
C MET A 38 -5.72 8.50 3.30
N ALA A 39 -4.40 8.37 3.13
CA ALA A 39 -3.50 9.52 3.09
C ALA A 39 -3.73 10.40 1.84
N ARG A 40 -4.14 9.80 0.71
CA ARG A 40 -4.47 10.52 -0.53
C ARG A 40 -5.76 11.34 -0.39
N THR A 41 -6.71 10.89 0.43
CA THR A 41 -7.94 11.63 0.78
C THR A 41 -7.73 12.80 1.74
N GLY A 42 -6.48 13.17 2.04
CA GLY A 42 -6.16 14.39 2.79
C GLY A 42 -5.71 14.16 4.23
N SER A 43 -5.63 12.90 4.68
CA SER A 43 -4.99 12.58 5.96
C SER A 43 -3.48 12.73 5.85
N GLN A 44 -2.87 13.50 6.74
CA GLN A 44 -1.41 13.52 6.85
C GLN A 44 -0.92 12.11 7.17
N TRP A 45 0.09 11.62 6.44
CA TRP A 45 0.70 10.31 6.65
C TRP A 45 1.03 9.99 8.11
N ARG A 46 1.37 11.01 8.91
CA ARG A 46 1.69 10.86 10.33
C ARG A 46 0.50 10.53 11.22
N HIS A 47 -0.71 10.79 10.76
CA HIS A 47 -1.97 10.51 11.45
C HIS A 47 -2.63 9.22 10.95
N LEU A 48 -1.88 8.40 10.21
CA LEU A 48 -2.38 7.10 9.78
C LEU A 48 -2.67 6.23 11.02
N PRO A 49 -3.87 5.62 11.13
CA PRO A 49 -4.16 4.69 12.20
C PRO A 49 -3.15 3.54 12.24
N ASP A 50 -2.79 3.11 13.45
CA ASP A 50 -1.81 2.03 13.67
C ASP A 50 -2.24 0.70 13.03
N ASP A 51 -3.54 0.54 12.74
CA ASP A 51 -4.12 -0.61 12.03
C ASP A 51 -3.50 -0.84 10.64
N TYR A 52 -2.96 0.21 10.00
CA TYR A 52 -2.28 0.12 8.70
C TYR A 52 -0.76 -0.09 8.82
N GLY A 53 -0.27 -0.22 10.04
CA GLY A 53 1.14 -0.33 10.37
C GLY A 53 1.88 1.01 10.35
N ASN A 54 3.20 0.94 10.52
CA ASN A 54 4.04 2.14 10.64
C ASN A 54 3.97 2.98 9.36
N TRP A 55 3.46 4.21 9.46
CA TRP A 55 3.33 5.17 8.36
C TRP A 55 4.61 5.36 7.54
N LYS A 56 5.80 5.24 8.16
CA LYS A 56 7.08 5.31 7.43
C LYS A 56 7.21 4.18 6.42
N GLY A 57 6.80 2.97 6.81
CA GLY A 57 6.79 1.79 5.94
C GLY A 57 5.83 1.96 4.78
N VAL A 58 4.63 2.47 5.06
CA VAL A 58 3.62 2.79 4.04
C VAL A 58 4.16 3.84 3.05
N PHE A 59 4.73 4.93 3.54
CA PHE A 59 5.30 5.99 2.70
C PHE A 59 6.47 5.52 1.82
N TRP A 60 7.40 4.73 2.38
CA TRP A 60 8.51 4.19 1.60
C TRP A 60 8.03 3.20 0.53
N ARG A 61 6.98 2.43 0.81
CA ARG A 61 6.37 1.52 -0.16
C ARG A 61 5.64 2.30 -1.26
N TYR A 62 4.89 3.33 -0.90
CA TYR A 62 4.28 4.28 -1.86
C TYR A 62 5.32 4.86 -2.82
N ARG A 63 6.42 5.41 -2.30
CA ARG A 63 7.50 5.96 -3.13
C ARG A 63 8.12 4.92 -4.06
N ARG A 64 8.33 3.69 -3.58
CA ARG A 64 8.87 2.59 -4.39
C ARG A 64 7.92 2.21 -5.51
N TRP A 65 6.62 2.09 -5.23
CA TRP A 65 5.60 1.75 -6.21
C TRP A 65 5.45 2.82 -7.29
N GLY A 66 5.50 4.10 -6.90
CA GLY A 66 5.56 5.20 -7.87
C GLY A 66 6.79 5.16 -8.75
N ALA A 67 7.97 4.87 -8.19
CA ALA A 67 9.20 4.72 -8.98
C ALA A 67 9.20 3.47 -9.88
N THR A 68 8.38 2.46 -9.56
CA THR A 68 8.27 1.20 -10.33
C THR A 68 7.15 1.29 -11.39
N GLY A 69 6.42 2.40 -11.47
CA GLY A 69 5.30 2.58 -12.40
C GLY A 69 4.03 1.80 -12.04
N VAL A 70 3.91 1.35 -10.79
CA VAL A 70 2.71 0.61 -10.32
C VAL A 70 1.46 1.47 -10.42
N PHE A 71 1.59 2.78 -10.19
CA PHE A 71 0.48 3.73 -10.35
C PHE A 71 0.19 4.05 -11.81
N ASP A 72 1.17 3.96 -12.70
CA ASP A 72 0.95 4.13 -14.14
C ASP A 72 0.15 2.94 -14.73
N ALA A 73 0.26 1.75 -14.13
CA ALA A 73 -0.56 0.59 -14.48
C ALA A 73 -2.00 0.62 -13.93
N LEU A 74 -2.31 1.58 -13.03
CA LEU A 74 -3.63 1.78 -12.43
C LEU A 74 -4.44 2.90 -13.11
N LEU A 75 -3.87 3.55 -14.13
CA LEU A 75 -4.41 4.71 -14.87
C LEU A 75 -4.91 4.27 -16.25
#